data_AF-A0A512AT82-F1
#
_entry.id   AF-A0A512AT82-F1
#
_cell.length_a   1.000
_cell.length_b   1.000
_cell.length_c   1.000
_cell.angle_alpha   90.00
_cell.angle_beta   90.00
_cell.angle_gamma   90.00
#
_symmetry.space_group_name_H-M   'P 1'
#
loop_
_entity.id
_entity.type
_entity.pdbx_description
1 polymer ?
#
loop_
_entity_poly.entity_id
_entity_poly.type
_entity_poly.pdbx_seq_one_letter_code
_entity_poly.pdbx_strand_id
1 'polypeptide(L)'
;MNFDYTGLVVTECGRKLKIDLFDQLAVGVLECDDFLNNPSFIPSTFSVYKTSSGLYLLQTTSFNEENDTLDTTYKIIPESEVSVYLENCCYNI
;
A
#
# COMPACT_ATOMS: atom_id res chain seq x y z
N MET A 1 20.25 -8.42 11.18
CA MET A 1 19.19 -7.44 10.89
C MET A 1 18.10 -7.65 11.92
N ASN A 2 17.83 -6.64 12.74
CA ASN A 2 16.74 -6.68 13.71
C ASN A 2 15.47 -6.31 12.94
N PHE A 3 14.72 -7.31 12.48
CA PHE A 3 13.42 -7.08 11.87
C PHE A 3 12.45 -6.74 13.01
N ASP A 4 12.06 -5.47 13.10
CA ASP A 4 11.10 -5.02 14.11
C ASP A 4 9.70 -5.48 13.70
N TYR A 5 9.35 -6.72 14.08
CA TYR A 5 8.07 -7.36 13.77
C TYR A 5 6.89 -6.80 14.59
N THR A 6 7.01 -5.60 15.19
CA THR A 6 5.92 -5.02 15.97
C THR A 6 4.72 -4.63 15.11
N GLY A 7 4.88 -4.58 13.78
CA GLY A 7 3.81 -4.21 12.85
C GLY A 7 3.32 -2.79 13.09
N LEU A 8 4.17 -1.90 13.62
CA LEU A 8 3.76 -0.56 14.00
C LEU A 8 4.03 0.40 12.84
N VAL A 9 2.98 1.01 12.30
CA VAL A 9 3.04 1.92 11.16
C VAL A 9 2.58 3.32 11.55
N VAL A 10 3.15 4.32 10.88
CA VAL A 10 2.78 5.73 11.02
C VAL A 10 2.07 6.17 9.74
N THR A 11 0.85 6.65 9.86
CA THR A 11 0.09 7.16 8.72
C THR A 11 0.59 8.52 8.27
N GLU A 12 0.20 8.95 7.07
CA GLU A 12 0.51 10.30 6.55
C GLU A 12 0.03 11.43 7.48
N CYS A 13 -1.04 11.20 8.24
CA CYS A 13 -1.52 12.13 9.26
C CYS A 13 -0.86 11.99 10.64
N GLY A 14 0.20 11.17 10.76
CA GLY A 14 0.99 10.99 11.96
C GLY A 14 0.42 9.99 12.98
N ARG A 15 -0.65 9.25 12.64
CA ARG A 15 -1.29 8.30 13.56
C ARG A 15 -0.52 6.98 13.58
N LYS A 16 -0.24 6.48 14.79
CA LYS A 16 0.43 5.18 14.99
C LYS A 16 -0.61 4.07 15.07
N LEU A 17 -0.47 3.05 14.24
CA LEU A 17 -1.36 1.88 14.20
C LEU A 17 -0.53 0.60 14.20
N LYS A 18 -1.09 -0.45 14.81
CA LYS A 18 -0.53 -1.80 14.72
C LYS A 18 -1.26 -2.56 13.63
N ILE A 19 -0.53 -2.99 12.62
CA ILE A 19 -0.98 -3.90 11.57
C ILE A 19 -0.43 -5.29 11.87
N ASP A 20 -1.27 -6.30 11.70
CA ASP A 20 -0.82 -7.68 11.60
C ASP A 20 -0.73 -8.06 10.12
N LEU A 21 0.33 -8.77 9.72
CA LEU A 21 0.47 -9.25 8.34
C LEU A 21 -0.64 -10.26 7.99
N PHE A 22 -1.25 -10.90 8.99
CA PHE A 22 -2.41 -11.76 8.80
C PHE A 22 -3.73 -11.00 8.53
N ASP A 23 -3.75 -9.68 8.71
CA ASP A 23 -4.92 -8.81 8.47
C ASP A 23 -4.93 -8.17 7.07
N GLN A 24 -4.02 -8.62 6.19
CA GLN A 24 -3.95 -8.15 4.80
C GLN A 24 -5.11 -8.72 3.98
N LEU A 25 -5.91 -7.81 3.42
CA LEU A 25 -7.10 -8.14 2.63
C LEU A 25 -6.81 -8.19 1.13
N ALA A 26 -5.90 -7.35 0.64
CA ALA A 26 -5.55 -7.26 -0.77
C ALA A 26 -4.10 -6.83 -0.97
N VAL A 27 -3.54 -7.21 -2.13
CA VAL A 27 -2.25 -6.77 -2.65
C VAL A 27 -2.33 -6.70 -4.16
N GLY A 28 -1.75 -5.65 -4.74
CA GLY A 28 -1.78 -5.46 -6.18
C GLY A 28 -0.75 -4.45 -6.66
N VAL A 29 -0.74 -4.26 -7.97
CA VAL A 29 0.08 -3.26 -8.66
C VAL A 29 -0.84 -2.11 -9.05
N LEU A 30 -0.40 -0.87 -8.85
CA LEU A 30 -1.07 0.30 -9.39
C LEU A 30 -0.69 0.41 -10.85
N GLU A 31 -1.66 0.25 -11.75
CA GLU A 31 -1.44 0.44 -13.18
C GLU A 31 -1.09 1.91 -13.46
N CYS A 32 -0.09 2.12 -14.31
CA CYS A 32 0.18 3.41 -14.92
C CYS A 32 0.60 3.21 -16.38
N ASP A 33 0.50 4.26 -17.18
CA ASP A 33 0.81 4.22 -18.61
C ASP A 33 2.26 3.76 -18.90
N ASP A 34 3.20 4.05 -18.01
CA ASP A 34 4.61 3.66 -18.17
C ASP A 34 4.84 2.16 -17.93
N PHE A 35 3.96 1.48 -17.19
CA PHE A 35 4.11 0.06 -16.89
C PHE A 35 4.07 -0.83 -18.16
N LEU A 36 3.24 -0.47 -19.14
CA LEU A 36 3.14 -1.22 -20.39
C LEU A 36 4.18 -0.79 -21.43
N ASN A 37 4.72 0.42 -21.31
CA ASN A 37 5.54 1.06 -22.35
C ASN A 37 7.04 1.11 -22.00
N ASN A 38 7.41 0.91 -20.73
CA ASN A 38 8.80 0.94 -20.28
C ASN A 38 9.16 -0.33 -19.48
N PRO A 39 9.94 -1.26 -20.04
CA PRO A 39 10.30 -2.51 -19.37
C PRO A 39 11.23 -2.33 -18.16
N SER A 40 11.83 -1.14 -17.99
CA SER A 40 12.65 -0.80 -16.82
C SER A 40 11.85 -0.11 -15.72
N PHE A 41 10.59 0.21 -15.96
CA PHE A 41 9.74 0.89 -14.99
C PHE A 41 9.34 -0.07 -13.86
N ILE A 42 9.56 0.36 -12.63
CA ILE A 42 9.15 -0.38 -11.43
C ILE A 42 7.81 0.20 -10.97
N PRO A 43 6.69 -0.52 -11.14
CA PRO A 43 5.39 0.02 -10.81
C PRO A 43 5.20 0.14 -9.30
N SER A 44 4.36 1.09 -8.91
CA SER A 44 3.93 1.19 -7.53
C SER A 44 3.02 0.03 -7.16
N THR A 45 3.09 -0.41 -5.92
CA THR A 45 2.25 -1.49 -5.39
C THR A 45 1.37 -0.96 -4.28
N PHE A 46 0.26 -1.65 -4.04
CA PHE A 46 -0.61 -1.34 -2.91
C PHE A 46 -0.89 -2.59 -2.06
N SER A 47 -1.24 -2.37 -0.80
CA SER A 47 -1.76 -3.39 0.09
C SER A 47 -2.84 -2.81 0.98
N VAL A 48 -3.95 -3.52 1.15
CA VAL A 48 -5.02 -3.12 2.04
C VAL A 48 -5.04 -4.00 3.28
N TYR A 49 -5.15 -3.38 4.44
CA TYR A 49 -5.22 -4.04 5.74
C TYR A 49 -6.49 -3.62 6.48
N LYS A 50 -7.04 -4.51 7.29
CA LYS A 50 -8.09 -4.18 8.26
C LYS A 50 -7.54 -4.28 9.66
N THR A 51 -7.36 -3.16 10.33
CA THR A 51 -6.80 -3.16 11.69
C THR A 51 -7.77 -3.81 12.67
N SER A 52 -7.24 -4.29 13.81
CA SER A 52 -8.04 -4.79 14.93
C SER A 52 -9.04 -3.77 15.50
N SER A 53 -8.83 -2.47 15.23
CA SER A 53 -9.78 -1.40 15.57
C SER A 53 -10.90 -1.21 14.53
N GLY A 54 -10.97 -2.05 13.50
CA GLY A 54 -11.94 -1.99 12.41
C GLY A 54 -11.68 -0.91 11.36
N LEU A 55 -10.50 -0.28 11.35
CA LEU A 55 -10.14 0.72 10.35
C LEU A 55 -9.47 0.05 9.15
N TYR A 56 -9.65 0.63 7.97
CA TYR A 56 -8.96 0.18 6.77
C TYR A 56 -7.75 1.05 6.50
N LEU A 57 -6.62 0.40 6.21
CA LEU A 57 -5.35 1.03 5.87
C LEU A 57 -4.94 0.63 4.47
N LEU A 58 -4.62 1.62 3.66
CA LEU A 58 -3.96 1.45 2.38
C LEU A 58 -2.47 1.73 2.57
N GLN A 59 -1.64 0.74 2.29
CA GLN A 59 -0.22 0.92 2.10
C GLN A 59 0.05 1.08 0.61
N THR A 60 0.84 2.07 0.23
CA THR A 60 1.37 2.21 -1.13
C THR A 60 2.88 2.20 -1.06
N THR A 61 3.53 1.40 -1.90
CA THR A 61 4.97 1.36 -2.03
C THR A 61 5.36 1.74 -3.45
N SER A 62 6.16 2.78 -3.59
CA SER A 62 6.64 3.32 -4.87
C SER A 62 8.16 3.31 -4.90
N PHE A 63 8.73 3.06 -6.08
CA PHE A 63 10.16 3.19 -6.29
C PHE A 63 10.50 4.62 -6.71
N ASN A 64 11.49 5.21 -6.07
CA ASN A 64 11.99 6.55 -6.35
C ASN A 64 13.33 6.44 -7.07
N GLU A 65 13.31 6.72 -8.38
CA GLU A 65 14.47 6.58 -9.25
C GLU A 65 15.58 7.60 -8.94
N GLU A 66 15.25 8.78 -8.43
CA GLU A 66 16.22 9.85 -8.19
C GLU A 66 17.21 9.49 -7.07
N ASN A 67 16.74 8.74 -6.08
CA ASN A 67 17.50 8.39 -4.89
C ASN A 67 17.70 6.87 -4.73
N ASP A 68 17.20 6.05 -5.66
CA ASP A 68 17.27 4.58 -5.65
C ASP A 68 16.70 3.98 -4.34
N THR A 69 15.53 4.47 -3.91
CA THR A 69 14.87 4.01 -2.69
C THR A 69 13.41 3.60 -2.89
N LEU A 70 12.90 2.80 -1.94
CA LEU A 70 11.49 2.44 -1.87
C LEU A 70 10.79 3.33 -0.84
N ASP A 71 9.87 4.14 -1.31
CA ASP A 71 9.02 4.99 -0.49
C ASP A 71 7.72 4.25 -0.17
N THR A 72 7.41 4.07 1.11
CA THR A 72 6.17 3.42 1.56
C THR A 72 5.34 4.37 2.40
N THR A 73 4.09 4.58 2.00
CA THR A 73 3.13 5.41 2.73
C THR A 73 1.97 4.57 3.25
N TYR A 74 1.32 5.07 4.31
CA TYR A 74 0.15 4.45 4.93
C TYR A 74 -0.97 5.49 5.07
N LYS A 75 -2.12 5.21 4.48
CA LYS A 75 -3.30 6.08 4.49
C LYS A 75 -4.49 5.33 5.08
N ILE A 76 -5.23 5.99 5.99
CA ILE A 76 -6.52 5.45 6.44
C ILE A 76 -7.56 5.77 5.37
N ILE A 77 -8.27 4.75 4.91
CA ILE A 77 -9.32 4.88 3.90
C ILE A 77 -10.69 4.51 4.50
N PRO A 78 -11.79 5.15 4.06
CA PRO A 78 -13.13 4.74 4.44
C PRO A 78 -13.49 3.40 3.80
N GLU A 79 -14.40 2.63 4.42
CA GLU A 79 -14.84 1.33 3.91
C GLU A 79 -15.42 1.39 2.48
N SER A 80 -16.05 2.50 2.12
CA SER A 80 -16.58 2.74 0.77
C SER A 80 -15.51 2.78 -0.32
N GLU A 81 -14.24 3.07 0.03
CA GLU A 81 -13.11 3.06 -0.89
C GLU A 81 -12.39 1.71 -0.90
N VAL A 82 -12.70 0.79 0.02
CA VAL A 82 -11.98 -0.49 0.14
C VAL A 82 -12.34 -1.45 -0.98
N SER A 83 -13.61 -1.49 -1.40
CA SER A 83 -14.09 -2.37 -2.46
C SER A 83 -13.30 -2.17 -3.76
N VAL A 84 -12.89 -0.94 -4.04
CA VAL A 84 -12.06 -0.57 -5.20
C VAL A 84 -10.74 -1.35 -5.26
N TYR A 85 -10.14 -1.64 -4.10
CA TYR A 85 -8.86 -2.34 -4.02
C TYR A 85 -9.02 -3.86 -3.84
N LEU A 86 -10.19 -4.32 -3.40
CA LEU A 86 -10.51 -5.75 -3.24
C LEU A 86 -10.96 -6.37 -4.56
N GLU A 87 -11.68 -5.60 -5.36
CA GLU A 87 -12.04 -5.96 -6.72
C GLU A 87 -10.79 -5.76 -7.58
N ASN A 88 -9.94 -6.79 -7.64
CA ASN A 88 -8.66 -6.88 -8.37
C ASN A 88 -8.78 -6.69 -9.90
N CYS A 89 -9.79 -5.95 -10.37
CA CYS A 89 -10.05 -5.61 -11.76
C CYS A 89 -9.48 -4.22 -12.05
N CYS A 90 -8.22 -4.18 -12.48
CA CYS A 90 -7.57 -3.11 -13.25
C CYS A 90 -8.12 -1.69 -13.02
N TYR A 91 -7.46 -0.92 -12.15
CA TYR A 91 -7.75 0.50 -12.04
C TYR A 91 -6.88 1.28 -13.04
N ASN A 92 -7.50 1.71 -14.14
CA ASN A 92 -7.03 2.88 -14.90
C ASN A 92 -7.25 4.11 -14.02
N ILE A 93 -6.17 4.67 -13.47
CA ILE A 93 -6.17 6.01 -12.84
C ILE A 93 -6.09 7.06 -13.94
#